data_AF-A0A850SEH2-F1
#
_entry.id   AF-A0A850SEH2-F1
#
_cell.length_a   1.000
_cell.length_b   1.000
_cell.length_c   1.000
_cell.angle_alpha   90.00
_cell.angle_beta   90.00
_cell.angle_gamma   90.00
#
_symmetry.space_group_name_H-M   'P 1'
#
loop_
_entity.id
_entity.type
_entity.pdbx_description
1 polymer ?
#
loop_
_entity_poly.entity_id
_entity_poly.type
_entity_poly.pdbx_seq_one_letter_code
_entity_poly.pdbx_strand_id
1 'polypeptide(L)' 'MAEKKNGGGKEIESAWIRELAAILHETGLTEIEVEHGELRLRVARSAAPGAAVVAVQA' A
#
# COMPACT_ATOMS: atom_id res chain seq x y z
N MET A 1 -4.31 18.96 26.78
CA MET A 1 -4.41 17.49 26.81
C MET A 1 -4.29 17.00 25.37
N ALA A 2 -3.13 16.46 24.97
CA ALA A 2 -2.94 15.91 23.64
C ALA A 2 -3.36 14.43 23.68
N GLU A 3 -4.59 14.17 23.26
CA GLU A 3 -5.16 12.83 23.22
C GLU A 3 -4.36 11.94 22.26
N LYS A 4 -3.68 10.95 22.85
CA LYS A 4 -2.92 9.90 22.17
C LYS A 4 -3.89 8.92 21.48
N LYS A 5 -4.65 9.38 20.49
CA LYS A 5 -5.55 8.56 19.65
C LYS A 5 -4.85 8.15 18.35
N ASN A 6 -3.65 7.59 18.44
CA ASN A 6 -2.88 7.16 17.25
C ASN A 6 -2.50 5.66 17.30
N GLY A 7 -2.77 4.95 18.42
CA GLY A 7 -2.40 3.54 18.59
C GLY A 7 -3.34 2.57 17.87
N GLY A 8 -4.65 2.70 18.09
CA GLY A 8 -5.63 1.73 17.60
C GLY A 8 -5.91 1.80 16.09
N GLY A 9 -5.72 2.96 15.46
CA GLY A 9 -5.83 3.10 14.00
C GLY A 9 -4.77 2.27 13.27
N LYS A 10 -3.51 2.36 13.73
CA LYS A 10 -2.39 1.67 13.11
C LYS A 10 -2.53 0.15 13.10
N GLU A 11 -3.14 -0.45 14.11
CA GLU A 11 -3.37 -1.89 14.16
C GLU A 11 -4.43 -2.33 13.15
N ILE A 12 -5.52 -1.56 13.01
CA ILE A 12 -6.58 -1.80 12.02
C ILE A 12 -6.03 -1.63 10.61
N GLU A 13 -5.30 -0.54 10.35
CA GLU A 13 -4.62 -0.28 9.07
C GLU A 13 -3.65 -1.43 8.72
N SER A 14 -2.90 -1.94 9.71
CA SER A 14 -1.98 -3.08 9.52
C SER A 14 -2.71 -4.38 9.17
N ALA A 15 -3.88 -4.64 9.74
CA ALA A 15 -4.69 -5.80 9.41
C ALA A 15 -5.21 -5.70 7.96
N TRP A 16 -5.69 -4.51 7.56
CA TRP A 16 -6.19 -4.26 6.21
C TRP A 16 -5.08 -4.40 5.16
N ILE A 17 -3.89 -3.85 5.43
CA ILE A 17 -2.72 -3.99 4.55
C ILE A 17 -2.35 -5.47 4.36
N ARG A 18 -2.39 -6.29 5.42
CA ARG A 18 -2.07 -7.73 5.34
C ARG A 18 -3.07 -8.48 4.46
N GLU A 19 -4.36 -8.19 4.63
CA GLU A 19 -5.41 -8.83 3.85
C GLU A 19 -5.33 -8.42 2.37
N LEU A 20 -5.18 -7.12 2.09
CA LEU A 20 -4.98 -6.61 0.74
C LEU A 20 -3.71 -7.19 0.10
N ALA A 21 -2.62 -7.34 0.84
CA ALA A 21 -1.39 -7.96 0.34
C ALA A 21 -1.57 -9.45 0.00
N ALA A 22 -2.36 -10.18 0.79
CA ALA A 22 -2.70 -11.57 0.48
C ALA A 22 -3.53 -11.65 -0.81
N ILE A 23 -4.56 -10.81 -0.94
CA ILE A 23 -5.39 -10.75 -2.15
C ILE A 23 -4.55 -10.38 -3.37
N LEU A 24 -3.73 -9.32 -3.27
CA LEU A 24 -2.80 -8.88 -4.33
C LEU A 24 -1.93 -10.04 -4.82
N HIS A 25 -1.43 -10.85 -3.88
CA HIS A 25 -0.59 -12.01 -4.17
C HIS A 25 -1.39 -13.15 -4.83
N GLU A 26 -2.59 -13.47 -4.34
CA GLU A 26 -3.43 -14.55 -4.87
C GLU A 26 -3.99 -14.24 -6.26
N THR A 27 -4.39 -12.99 -6.51
CA THR A 27 -4.93 -12.57 -7.81
C THR A 27 -3.83 -12.30 -8.85
N GLY A 28 -2.57 -12.22 -8.42
CA GLY A 28 -1.44 -11.86 -9.29
C GLY A 28 -1.50 -10.41 -9.78
N LEU A 29 -2.17 -9.51 -9.04
CA LEU A 29 -2.24 -8.10 -9.38
C LEU A 29 -0.93 -7.40 -9.02
N THR A 30 -0.62 -6.31 -9.73
CA THR A 30 0.53 -5.47 -9.42
C THR A 30 0.23 -4.42 -8.36
N GLU A 31 -1.04 -4.02 -8.23
CA GLU A 31 -1.52 -3.01 -7.31
C GLU A 31 -3.01 -3.16 -6.97
N ILE A 32 -3.39 -2.78 -5.74
CA ILE A 32 -4.78 -2.63 -5.28
C ILE A 32 -4.91 -1.30 -4.53
N GLU A 33 -5.93 -0.51 -4.90
CA GLU A 33 -6.31 0.74 -4.23
C GLU A 33 -7.76 0.64 -3.76
N VAL A 34 -8.02 1.00 -2.51
CA VAL A 34 -9.35 1.02 -1.91
C VAL A 34 -9.59 2.36 -1.24
N GLU A 35 -10.75 2.95 -1.52
CA GLU A 35 -11.22 4.21 -0.93
C GLU A 35 -12.43 3.92 -0.03
N HIS A 36 -12.36 4.37 1.23
CA HIS A 36 -13.46 4.26 2.18
C HIS A 36 -13.70 5.62 2.84
N GLY A 37 -14.66 6.38 2.29
CA GLY A 37 -14.95 7.74 2.73
C GLY A 37 -13.74 8.65 2.54
N GLU A 38 -13.13 9.10 3.64
CA GLU A 38 -11.95 9.98 3.62
C GLU A 38 -10.61 9.21 3.61
N LEU A 39 -10.65 7.88 3.77
CA LEU A 39 -9.45 7.05 3.83
C LEU A 39 -9.14 6.42 2.46
N ARG A 40 -7.92 6.62 1.96
CA ARG A 40 -7.37 5.93 0.78
C ARG A 40 -6.22 5.02 1.19
N LEU A 41 -6.31 3.74 0.85
CA LEU A 41 -5.25 2.76 1.09
C LEU A 41 -4.80 2.15 -0.24
N ARG A 42 -3.51 2.25 -0.53
CA ARG A 42 -2.90 1.71 -1.74
C ARG A 42 -1.81 0.72 -1.37
N VAL A 43 -1.94 -0.51 -1.87
CA VAL A 43 -0.96 -1.59 -1.69
C VAL A 43 -0.43 -1.97 -3.06
N ALA A 44 0.86 -1.73 -3.27
CA ALA A 44 1.54 -2.06 -4.52
C ALA A 44 2.66 -3.06 -4.26
N ARG A 45 2.81 -4.03 -5.16
CA ARG A 45 3.99 -4.88 -5.15
C ARG A 45 5.18 -4.04 -5.60
N SER A 46 6.18 -3.88 -4.74
CA SER A 46 7.47 -3.40 -5.22
C SER A 46 8.03 -4.48 -6.13
N ALA A 47 7.90 -4.29 -7.45
CA ALA A 47 8.78 -4.96 -8.38
C ALA A 47 10.20 -4.57 -7.93
N ALA A 48 11.07 -5.57 -7.71
CA ALA A 48 12.48 -5.33 -7.43
C ALA A 48 12.98 -4.18 -8.33
N PRO A 49 13.84 -3.26 -7.84
CA PRO A 49 14.33 -2.14 -8.64
C PRO A 49 15.02 -2.65 -9.91
N GLY A 50 14.21 -2.90 -10.93
CA GLY A 50 14.59 -3.38 -12.23
C GLY A 50 14.95 -2.16 -13.01
N ALA A 51 16.26 -1.94 -13.13
CA ALA A 51 16.93 -1.04 -14.05
C ALA A 51 16.16 0.27 -14.33
N ALA A 52 16.55 1.34 -13.64
CA ALA A 52 16.28 2.69 -14.11
C ALA A 52 16.73 2.77 -15.58
N VAL A 53 15.77 2.85 -16.49
CA VAL A 53 16.02 3.21 -17.88
C VAL A 53 16.46 4.67 -17.87
N VAL A 54 17.78 4.88 -17.84
CA VAL A 54 18.36 6.19 -18.09
C VAL A 54 18.04 6.53 -19.54
N ALA A 55 17.04 7.40 -19.73
CA ALA A 55 16.79 8.03 -21.02
C ALA A 55 18.04 8.83 -21.40
N VAL A 56 18.79 8.35 -22.39
CA VAL A 56 19.87 9.10 -23.01
C VAL A 56 19.21 10.18 -23.87
N GLN A 57 19.25 11.41 -23.40
CA GLN A 57 18.78 12.57 -24.16
C GLN A 57 19.88 12.92 -25.18
N ALA A 58 19.52 12.91 -26.47
CA ALA A 58 20.36 13.34 -27.59
C ALA A 58 20.37 14.86 -27.72
#